data_AF-A0A2B7YAH2-F1
#
_entry.id   AF-A0A2B7YAH2-F1
#
_cell.length_a   1.000
_cell.length_b   1.000
_cell.length_c   1.000
_cell.angle_alpha   90.00
_cell.angle_beta   90.00
_cell.angle_gamma   90.00
#
_symmetry.space_group_name_H-M   'P 1'
#
loop_
_entity.id
_entity.type
_entity.pdbx_description
1 polymer ?
#
loop_
_entity_poly.entity_id
_entity_poly.type
_entity_poly.pdbx_seq_one_letter_code
_entity_poly.pdbx_strand_id
1 'polypeptide(L)'
;MASPLLNIPEDVLRLILASLSSANLWAVCLTHTALRTLAEPFLYSHIQWIWDRSHNPPIVPFLRTILRRPELALRVKSLILEGNTLGSSAYHKNRHKYTKFPVNETDLDELIKCIKGMNVPYSALWIHEIRAGTMDAFVALLLFQLPRLKRLQLSESFTNQSRLIGMVLRTRLCDEPKDSYTPSFDQLQDVSSLYFDPGFYIRHYTAARNTADVLPFFYLPSVERITAAIDNPTVFAWPAAHAPNPSRLASLDLAMIREGNLGHVLSVAKELKTLRWEWFYREDLQSGLVTDIIDLDQIAADLSHVRETLTDLTIEAESGTLESDLQPHVRIKGKFRAFSDLNALKRLKVPLPLLMGLSPFESKANCLAETLPKGMESLTITDDLYLQERYEWEDFHLFEILQIWLQDWKISTPHLQEFHLYLKLMACGEWGPEMRERLKNLGVQVGIHVKITKIAGQM
;
A
#
# COMPACT_ATOMS: atom_id res chain seq x y z
N MET A 1 1.90 11.28 52.27
CA MET A 1 2.40 12.44 51.50
C MET A 1 2.06 12.18 50.04
N ALA A 2 1.26 13.03 49.39
CA ALA A 2 0.97 12.86 47.97
C ALA A 2 2.25 13.06 47.17
N SER A 3 2.53 12.16 46.21
CA SER A 3 3.70 12.26 45.33
C SER A 3 3.67 13.62 44.61
N PRO A 4 4.77 14.40 44.54
CA PRO A 4 4.79 15.74 43.92
C PRO A 4 4.32 15.73 42.45
N LEU A 5 4.40 14.59 41.78
CA LEU A 5 3.83 14.36 40.45
C LEU A 5 2.30 14.48 40.38
N LEU A 6 1.59 14.16 41.46
CA LEU A 6 0.12 14.25 41.52
C LEU A 6 -0.38 15.69 41.77
N ASN A 7 0.53 16.63 42.07
CA ASN A 7 0.20 18.05 42.22
C ASN A 7 0.31 18.82 40.89
N ILE A 8 0.76 18.17 39.80
CA ILE A 8 0.83 18.76 38.47
C ILE A 8 -0.59 18.80 37.87
N PRO A 9 -1.00 19.89 37.19
CA PRO A 9 -2.29 19.97 36.50
C PRO A 9 -2.49 18.81 35.52
N GLU A 10 -3.71 18.28 35.45
CA GLU A 10 -4.04 17.10 34.63
C GLU A 10 -3.71 17.31 33.14
N ASP A 11 -3.94 18.51 32.61
CA ASP A 11 -3.64 18.83 31.21
C ASP A 11 -2.15 18.71 30.89
N VAL A 12 -1.29 19.14 31.82
CA VAL A 12 0.17 19.02 31.68
C VAL A 12 0.59 17.55 31.75
N LEU A 13 0.01 16.78 32.69
CA LEU A 13 0.25 15.33 32.76
C LEU A 13 -0.18 14.63 31.46
N ARG A 14 -1.32 15.00 30.87
CA ARG A 14 -1.79 14.44 29.60
C ARG A 14 -0.84 14.74 28.44
N LEU A 15 -0.27 15.94 28.37
CA LEU A 15 0.75 16.28 27.37
C LEU A 15 2.03 15.45 27.53
N ILE A 16 2.49 15.28 28.78
CA ILE A 16 3.65 14.42 29.08
C ILE A 16 3.36 13.00 28.64
N LEU A 17 2.23 12.43 29.07
CA LEU A 17 1.83 11.05 28.76
C LEU A 17 1.68 10.82 27.25
N ALA A 18 1.12 11.78 26.51
CA ALA A 18 0.99 11.71 25.06
C ALA A 18 2.35 11.60 24.33
N SER A 19 3.43 12.02 25.00
CA SER A 19 4.80 12.03 24.46
C SER A 19 5.61 10.77 24.84
N LEU A 20 5.08 9.91 25.72
CA LEU A 20 5.78 8.72 26.21
C LEU A 20 5.65 7.54 25.25
N SER A 21 6.68 6.69 25.23
CA SER A 21 6.61 5.38 24.56
C SER A 21 5.65 4.42 25.28
N SER A 22 5.18 3.38 24.58
CA SER A 22 4.28 2.37 25.16
C SER A 22 4.88 1.67 26.39
N ALA A 23 6.20 1.41 26.38
CA ALA A 23 6.90 0.82 27.53
C ALA A 23 6.86 1.75 28.76
N ASN A 24 7.06 3.04 28.56
CA ASN A 24 7.00 4.04 29.62
C ASN A 24 5.56 4.24 30.12
N LEU A 25 4.57 4.27 29.22
CA LEU A 25 3.15 4.33 29.58
C LEU A 25 2.71 3.12 30.42
N TRP A 26 3.21 1.94 30.07
CA TRP A 26 2.96 0.72 30.85
C TRP A 26 3.58 0.81 32.25
N ALA A 27 4.84 1.25 32.35
CA ALA A 27 5.50 1.47 33.64
C ALA A 27 4.73 2.48 34.50
N VAL A 28 4.25 3.59 33.93
CA VAL A 28 3.42 4.58 34.62
C VAL A 28 2.10 3.96 35.11
N CYS A 29 1.45 3.12 34.30
CA CYS A 29 0.25 2.41 34.74
C CYS A 29 0.51 1.51 35.97
N LEU A 30 1.72 0.99 36.15
CA LEU A 30 2.05 0.13 37.28
C LEU A 30 2.39 0.89 38.57
N THR A 31 2.76 2.17 38.49
CA THR A 31 3.25 2.91 39.67
C THR A 31 2.13 3.44 40.58
N HIS A 32 1.02 3.93 40.03
CA HIS A 32 -0.06 4.54 40.81
C HIS A 32 -1.42 4.48 40.11
N THR A 33 -2.52 4.30 40.86
CA THR A 33 -3.89 4.18 40.31
C THR A 33 -4.36 5.44 39.60
N ALA A 34 -4.13 6.62 40.15
CA ALA A 34 -4.49 7.89 39.51
C ALA A 34 -3.72 8.11 38.19
N LEU A 35 -2.42 7.80 38.16
CA LEU A 35 -1.61 7.90 36.95
C LEU A 35 -2.03 6.85 35.92
N ARG A 36 -2.40 5.64 36.36
CA ARG A 36 -3.00 4.62 35.49
C ARG A 36 -4.26 5.13 34.79
N THR A 37 -5.19 5.75 35.52
CA THR A 37 -6.42 6.29 34.92
C THR A 37 -6.13 7.31 33.81
N LEU A 38 -5.06 8.10 33.96
CA LEU A 38 -4.64 9.08 32.96
C LEU A 38 -3.83 8.47 31.81
N ALA A 39 -2.97 7.50 32.09
CA ALA A 39 -2.04 6.90 31.13
C ALA A 39 -2.67 5.79 30.28
N GLU A 40 -3.62 5.04 30.82
CA GLU A 40 -4.25 3.90 30.16
C GLU A 40 -4.94 4.27 28.83
N PRO A 41 -5.63 5.42 28.67
CA PRO A 41 -6.12 5.87 27.37
C PRO A 41 -5.03 6.01 26.31
N PHE A 42 -3.84 6.49 26.67
CA PHE A 42 -2.72 6.63 25.74
C PHE A 42 -2.13 5.27 25.41
N LEU A 43 -1.92 4.41 26.42
CA LEU A 43 -1.38 3.06 26.26
C LEU A 43 -2.19 2.21 25.28
N TYR A 44 -3.52 2.25 25.37
CA TYR A 44 -4.40 1.47 24.51
C TYR A 44 -4.79 2.17 23.20
N SER A 45 -4.48 3.46 23.03
CA SER A 45 -4.87 4.20 21.83
C SER A 45 -4.17 3.72 20.55
N HIS A 46 -2.95 3.21 20.70
CA HIS A 46 -2.09 2.79 19.61
C HIS A 46 -1.49 1.42 19.93
N ILE A 47 -1.90 0.41 19.17
CA ILE A 47 -1.41 -0.95 19.28
C ILE A 47 -0.53 -1.24 18.08
N GLN A 48 0.75 -1.52 18.32
CA GLN A 48 1.70 -1.96 17.31
C GLN A 48 2.31 -3.28 17.74
N TRP A 49 2.17 -4.31 16.92
CA TRP A 49 2.75 -5.63 17.16
C TRP A 49 3.52 -6.11 15.95
N ILE A 50 4.62 -6.80 16.22
CA ILE A 50 5.46 -7.43 15.20
C ILE A 50 5.25 -8.94 15.30
N TRP A 51 5.04 -9.60 14.16
CA TRP A 51 5.06 -11.05 14.04
C TRP A 51 6.15 -11.50 13.07
N ASP A 52 7.18 -12.11 13.64
CA ASP A 52 8.34 -12.65 12.95
C ASP A 52 8.74 -14.03 13.51
N ARG A 53 9.90 -14.55 13.10
CA ARG A 53 10.41 -15.85 13.56
C ARG A 53 10.73 -15.90 15.06
N SER A 54 10.96 -14.76 15.69
CA SER A 54 11.44 -14.62 17.07
C SER A 54 10.38 -14.08 18.02
N HIS A 55 9.35 -13.41 17.50
CA HIS A 55 8.35 -12.69 18.28
C HIS A 55 6.94 -13.08 17.87
N ASN A 56 6.17 -13.52 18.86
CA ASN A 56 4.74 -13.80 18.73
C ASN A 56 3.93 -12.60 19.24
N PRO A 57 2.97 -12.07 18.47
CA PRO A 57 2.16 -10.94 18.91
C PRO A 57 1.24 -11.36 20.07
N PRO A 58 1.00 -10.50 21.08
CA PRO A 58 0.17 -10.81 22.25
C PRO A 58 -1.34 -10.70 21.94
N ILE A 59 -1.78 -11.22 20.79
CA ILE A 59 -3.16 -11.07 20.30
C ILE A 59 -4.18 -11.78 21.19
N VAL A 60 -3.91 -13.02 21.62
CA VAL A 60 -4.82 -13.79 22.48
C VAL A 60 -4.98 -13.17 23.87
N PRO A 61 -3.89 -12.82 24.60
CA PRO A 61 -4.02 -12.09 25.87
C PRO A 61 -4.76 -10.76 25.73
N PHE A 62 -4.53 -10.03 24.64
CA PHE A 62 -5.21 -8.75 24.40
C PHE A 62 -6.71 -8.94 24.15
N LEU A 63 -7.08 -9.90 23.28
CA LEU A 63 -8.48 -10.25 23.02
C LEU A 63 -9.23 -10.59 24.31
N ARG A 64 -8.63 -11.40 25.19
CA ARG A 64 -9.20 -11.69 26.51
C ARG A 64 -9.37 -10.44 27.36
N THR A 65 -8.36 -9.58 27.35
CA THR A 65 -8.38 -8.32 28.11
C THR A 65 -9.53 -7.43 27.66
N ILE A 66 -9.70 -7.21 26.35
CA ILE A 66 -10.75 -6.34 25.82
C ILE A 66 -12.15 -6.97 25.91
N LEU A 67 -12.28 -8.30 25.89
CA LEU A 67 -13.56 -8.96 26.13
C LEU A 67 -14.01 -8.84 27.60
N ARG A 68 -13.07 -8.84 28.54
CA ARG A 68 -13.33 -8.63 29.98
C ARG A 68 -13.48 -7.15 30.35
N ARG A 69 -12.83 -6.27 29.57
CA ARG A 69 -12.84 -4.81 29.74
C ARG A 69 -13.13 -4.11 28.40
N PRO A 70 -14.39 -4.14 27.92
CA PRO A 70 -14.76 -3.58 26.62
C PRO A 70 -14.47 -2.08 26.48
N GLU A 71 -14.38 -1.34 27.60
CA GLU A 71 -14.01 0.07 27.60
C GLU A 71 -12.59 0.32 27.10
N LEU A 72 -11.70 -0.68 27.15
CA LEU A 72 -10.37 -0.60 26.56
C LEU A 72 -10.41 -0.71 25.05
N ALA A 73 -11.30 -1.55 24.51
CA ALA A 73 -11.49 -1.69 23.06
C ALA A 73 -11.93 -0.37 22.42
N LEU A 74 -12.79 0.39 23.12
CA LEU A 74 -13.23 1.73 22.72
C LEU A 74 -12.11 2.78 22.67
N ARG A 75 -10.97 2.51 23.32
CA ARG A 75 -9.82 3.44 23.34
C ARG A 75 -8.90 3.24 22.16
N VAL A 76 -8.91 2.06 21.53
CA VAL A 76 -8.03 1.73 20.41
C VAL A 76 -8.43 2.52 19.17
N LYS A 77 -7.50 3.33 18.68
CA LYS A 77 -7.67 4.16 17.48
C LYS A 77 -6.76 3.71 16.34
N SER A 78 -5.64 3.07 16.65
CA SER A 78 -4.67 2.60 15.66
C SER A 78 -4.25 1.17 15.98
N LEU A 79 -4.33 0.30 14.98
CA LEU A 79 -3.86 -1.08 15.03
C LEU A 79 -2.87 -1.29 13.88
N ILE A 80 -1.61 -1.56 14.22
CA ILE A 80 -0.52 -1.81 13.28
C ILE A 80 0.03 -3.20 13.56
N LEU A 81 -0.15 -4.11 12.62
CA LEU A 81 0.29 -5.49 12.67
C LEU A 81 1.39 -5.70 11.62
N GLU A 82 2.65 -5.62 12.07
CA GLU A 82 3.83 -5.62 11.22
C GLU A 82 4.49 -7.00 11.14
N GLY A 83 5.10 -7.31 10.00
CA GLY A 83 5.85 -8.55 9.85
C GLY A 83 6.29 -8.74 8.40
N ASN A 84 7.59 -8.99 8.21
CA ASN A 84 8.25 -9.06 6.89
C ASN A 84 9.26 -10.22 6.76
N THR A 85 9.36 -11.11 7.77
CA THR A 85 10.58 -11.96 7.91
C THR A 85 10.29 -13.46 8.01
N LEU A 86 9.08 -13.90 7.71
CA LEU A 86 8.76 -15.34 7.66
C LEU A 86 9.18 -15.98 6.31
N GLY A 87 10.45 -15.86 5.93
CA GLY A 87 11.06 -16.74 4.90
C GLY A 87 11.69 -16.07 3.68
N SER A 88 12.95 -15.64 3.81
CA SER A 88 13.87 -15.16 2.77
C SER A 88 14.31 -16.21 1.73
N SER A 89 13.50 -17.23 1.46
CA SER A 89 13.74 -18.16 0.34
C SER A 89 12.45 -18.35 -0.42
N ALA A 90 12.35 -17.67 -1.56
CA ALA A 90 11.23 -17.78 -2.49
C ALA A 90 10.96 -19.24 -2.93
N TYR A 91 11.94 -20.13 -2.79
CA TYR A 91 11.87 -21.57 -3.08
C TYR A 91 11.18 -22.42 -1.99
N HIS A 92 11.03 -21.93 -0.76
CA HIS A 92 10.42 -22.69 0.35
C HIS A 92 9.12 -22.08 0.87
N LYS A 93 8.72 -20.91 0.34
CA LYS A 93 7.51 -20.17 0.75
C LYS A 93 6.21 -20.98 0.63
N ASN A 94 6.06 -21.81 -0.40
CA ASN A 94 4.85 -22.66 -0.58
C ASN A 94 4.78 -23.88 0.35
N ARG A 95 5.85 -24.19 1.10
CA ARG A 95 5.93 -25.35 2.02
C ARG A 95 5.82 -24.99 3.48
N HIS A 96 6.00 -23.72 3.87
CA HIS A 96 5.84 -23.31 5.25
C HIS A 96 4.34 -23.21 5.58
N LYS A 97 3.77 -24.30 6.11
CA LYS A 97 2.64 -24.19 7.03
C LYS A 97 3.10 -23.24 8.14
N TYR A 98 2.57 -22.02 8.13
CA TYR A 98 2.81 -21.04 9.18
C TYR A 98 2.63 -21.71 10.54
N THR A 99 3.49 -21.36 11.48
CA THR A 99 3.42 -21.84 12.85
C THR A 99 2.06 -21.45 13.42
N LYS A 100 1.15 -22.42 13.45
CA LYS A 100 -0.11 -22.31 14.16
C LYS A 100 0.22 -21.88 15.59
N PHE A 101 -0.49 -20.89 16.09
CA PHE A 101 -0.26 -20.43 17.45
C PHE A 101 -0.67 -21.57 18.39
N PRO A 102 0.20 -22.04 19.29
CA PRO A 102 -0.20 -23.01 20.30
C PRO A 102 -1.17 -22.30 21.24
N VAL A 103 -2.44 -22.68 21.21
CA VAL A 103 -3.46 -22.13 22.11
C VAL A 103 -4.01 -23.24 22.99
N ASN A 104 -4.14 -22.93 24.28
CA ASN A 104 -4.76 -23.83 25.25
C ASN A 104 -6.29 -23.76 25.09
N GLU A 105 -6.98 -24.90 25.05
CA GLU A 105 -8.45 -24.96 24.83
C GLU A 105 -9.21 -24.07 25.83
N THR A 106 -8.78 -24.05 27.10
CA THR A 106 -9.39 -23.23 28.16
C THR A 106 -9.29 -21.72 27.91
N ASP A 107 -8.33 -21.28 27.10
CA ASP A 107 -8.13 -19.86 26.79
C ASP A 107 -9.04 -19.39 25.64
N LEU A 108 -9.72 -20.31 24.95
CA LEU A 108 -10.54 -20.02 23.77
C LEU A 108 -12.03 -19.90 24.05
N ASP A 109 -12.53 -20.38 25.19
CA ASP A 109 -13.98 -20.44 25.46
C ASP A 109 -14.67 -19.06 25.39
N GLU A 110 -14.05 -18.03 25.98
CA GLU A 110 -14.54 -16.65 25.91
C GLU A 110 -14.58 -16.13 24.46
N LEU A 111 -13.56 -16.46 23.65
CA LEU A 111 -13.45 -16.05 22.25
C LEU A 111 -14.52 -16.76 21.39
N ILE A 112 -14.69 -18.06 21.57
CA ILE A 112 -15.67 -18.89 20.87
C ILE A 112 -17.09 -18.43 21.22
N LYS A 113 -17.36 -18.15 22.50
CA LYS A 113 -18.66 -17.61 22.94
C LYS A 113 -18.94 -16.27 22.26
N CYS A 114 -17.94 -15.40 22.14
CA CYS A 114 -18.06 -14.14 21.42
C CYS A 114 -18.43 -14.37 19.95
N ILE A 115 -17.70 -15.24 19.23
CA ILE A 115 -17.98 -15.55 17.81
C ILE A 115 -19.39 -16.11 17.60
N LYS A 116 -19.84 -17.03 18.46
CA LYS A 116 -21.21 -17.57 18.39
C LYS A 116 -22.25 -16.46 18.56
N GLY A 117 -22.00 -15.50 19.44
CA GLY A 117 -22.87 -14.35 19.68
C GLY A 117 -22.98 -13.40 18.48
N MET A 118 -22.05 -13.43 17.53
CA MET A 118 -22.08 -12.57 16.34
C MET A 118 -23.12 -13.00 15.30
N ASN A 119 -23.61 -14.24 15.37
CA ASN A 119 -24.61 -14.81 14.46
C ASN A 119 -24.27 -14.68 12.96
N VAL A 120 -22.98 -14.77 12.61
CA VAL A 120 -22.52 -14.76 11.21
C VAL A 120 -22.64 -16.17 10.57
N PRO A 121 -22.95 -16.28 9.26
CA PRO A 121 -23.20 -17.57 8.61
C PRO A 121 -21.98 -18.50 8.57
N TYR A 122 -20.78 -17.94 8.77
CA TYR A 122 -19.50 -18.66 8.78
C TYR A 122 -18.92 -18.86 10.19
N SER A 123 -19.74 -18.70 11.25
CA SER A 123 -19.30 -18.84 12.64
C SER A 123 -18.68 -20.21 12.93
N ALA A 124 -19.22 -21.30 12.38
CA ALA A 124 -18.67 -22.65 12.55
C ALA A 124 -17.25 -22.77 11.99
N LEU A 125 -17.02 -22.21 10.80
CA LEU A 125 -15.69 -22.15 10.18
C LEU A 125 -14.75 -21.31 11.03
N TRP A 126 -15.18 -20.14 11.47
CA TRP A 126 -14.36 -19.25 12.28
C TRP A 126 -13.93 -19.89 13.61
N ILE A 127 -14.84 -20.60 14.28
CA ILE A 127 -14.53 -21.35 15.50
C ILE A 127 -13.50 -22.46 15.23
N HIS A 128 -13.63 -23.17 14.10
CA HIS A 128 -12.66 -24.18 13.70
C HIS A 128 -11.26 -23.57 13.50
N GLU A 129 -11.18 -22.43 12.82
CA GLU A 129 -9.93 -21.71 12.54
C GLU A 129 -9.28 -21.12 13.81
N ILE A 130 -10.07 -20.56 14.74
CA ILE A 130 -9.56 -20.14 16.06
C ILE A 130 -8.96 -21.32 16.83
N ARG A 131 -9.63 -22.48 16.86
CA ARG A 131 -9.10 -23.69 17.50
C ARG A 131 -7.85 -24.21 16.81
N ALA A 132 -7.78 -24.05 15.50
CA ALA A 132 -6.59 -24.39 14.72
C ALA A 132 -5.43 -23.40 14.93
N GLY A 133 -5.63 -22.31 15.68
CA GLY A 133 -4.60 -21.33 15.99
C GLY A 133 -4.20 -20.46 14.79
N THR A 134 -5.11 -20.21 13.84
CA THR A 134 -4.80 -19.40 12.66
C THR A 134 -4.90 -17.90 12.94
N MET A 135 -3.90 -17.14 12.47
CA MET A 135 -3.80 -15.71 12.77
C MET A 135 -4.96 -14.90 12.17
N ASP A 136 -5.39 -15.25 10.96
CA ASP A 136 -6.57 -14.71 10.28
C ASP A 136 -7.79 -14.65 11.22
N ALA A 137 -8.05 -15.75 11.93
CA ALA A 137 -9.19 -15.88 12.82
C ALA A 137 -9.11 -14.96 14.04
N PHE A 138 -7.91 -14.78 14.61
CA PHE A 138 -7.68 -13.85 15.73
C PHE A 138 -7.75 -12.39 15.28
N VAL A 139 -7.18 -12.05 14.13
CA VAL A 139 -7.23 -10.68 13.58
C VAL A 139 -8.66 -10.33 13.20
N ALA A 140 -9.41 -11.23 12.56
CA ALA A 140 -10.82 -11.03 12.27
C ALA A 140 -11.62 -10.73 13.56
N LEU A 141 -11.30 -11.43 14.66
CA LEU A 141 -11.99 -11.23 15.94
C LEU A 141 -11.58 -9.91 16.57
N LEU A 142 -10.31 -9.55 16.46
CA LEU A 142 -9.80 -8.29 16.93
C LEU A 142 -10.49 -7.12 16.21
N LEU A 143 -10.53 -7.12 14.88
CA LEU A 143 -11.19 -6.06 14.10
C LEU A 143 -12.65 -5.88 14.50
N PHE A 144 -13.35 -6.97 14.79
CA PHE A 144 -14.73 -6.92 15.26
C PHE A 144 -14.90 -6.19 16.60
N GLN A 145 -13.91 -6.29 17.50
CA GLN A 145 -13.97 -5.71 18.84
C GLN A 145 -13.50 -4.25 18.89
N LEU A 146 -13.03 -3.66 17.79
CA LEU A 146 -12.41 -2.32 17.77
C LEU A 146 -13.28 -1.29 17.03
N PRO A 147 -14.37 -0.80 17.64
CA PRO A 147 -15.38 0.02 16.98
C PRO A 147 -14.96 1.46 16.67
N ARG A 148 -13.86 1.94 17.27
CA ARG A 148 -13.36 3.32 17.11
C ARG A 148 -12.02 3.37 16.37
N LEU A 149 -11.71 2.30 15.64
CA LEU A 149 -10.50 2.20 14.87
C LEU A 149 -10.50 3.27 13.76
N LYS A 150 -9.43 4.05 13.72
CA LYS A 150 -9.16 5.07 12.70
C LYS A 150 -8.08 4.68 11.71
N ARG A 151 -7.14 3.85 12.17
CA ARG A 151 -6.02 3.35 11.38
C ARG A 151 -5.88 1.85 11.53
N LEU A 152 -5.84 1.15 10.40
CA LEU A 152 -5.57 -0.28 10.31
C LEU A 152 -4.40 -0.52 9.36
N GLN A 153 -3.36 -1.20 9.82
CA GLN A 153 -2.26 -1.64 8.97
C GLN A 153 -2.01 -3.12 9.20
N LEU A 154 -2.14 -3.90 8.13
CA LEU A 154 -1.89 -5.34 8.08
C LEU A 154 -0.73 -5.58 7.11
N SER A 155 0.42 -6.00 7.65
CA SER A 155 1.58 -6.41 6.86
C SER A 155 1.49 -7.89 6.45
N GLU A 156 2.43 -8.32 5.60
CA GLU A 156 2.45 -9.62 4.93
C GLU A 156 2.23 -10.82 5.86
N SER A 157 2.88 -10.86 7.02
CA SER A 157 2.70 -11.94 8.00
C SER A 157 1.23 -12.12 8.41
N PHE A 158 0.43 -11.05 8.42
CA PHE A 158 -0.96 -11.05 8.85
C PHE A 158 -1.97 -11.14 7.69
N THR A 159 -1.57 -10.89 6.45
CA THR A 159 -2.46 -10.88 5.27
C THR A 159 -2.39 -12.16 4.44
N ASN A 160 -1.39 -13.03 4.69
CA ASN A 160 -1.20 -14.26 3.92
C ASN A 160 -2.41 -15.23 3.98
N GLN A 161 -3.09 -15.30 5.12
CA GLN A 161 -4.41 -15.92 5.24
C GLN A 161 -5.35 -14.80 5.69
N SER A 162 -6.11 -14.24 4.76
CA SER A 162 -7.02 -13.10 5.02
C SER A 162 -8.48 -13.43 4.73
N ARG A 163 -8.81 -14.73 4.66
CA ARG A 163 -10.16 -15.18 4.28
C ARG A 163 -11.20 -14.74 5.31
N LEU A 164 -10.96 -14.97 6.61
CA LEU A 164 -11.89 -14.58 7.67
C LEU A 164 -11.93 -13.07 7.84
N ILE A 165 -10.79 -12.39 7.76
CA ILE A 165 -10.74 -10.91 7.73
C ILE A 165 -11.61 -10.39 6.58
N GLY A 166 -11.42 -10.89 5.36
CA GLY A 166 -12.20 -10.53 4.17
C GLY A 166 -13.68 -10.84 4.32
N MET A 167 -14.06 -12.00 4.89
CA MET A 167 -15.45 -12.34 5.20
C MET A 167 -16.08 -11.35 6.20
N VAL A 168 -15.36 -11.00 7.27
CA VAL A 168 -15.83 -10.01 8.25
C VAL A 168 -16.03 -8.64 7.60
N LEU A 169 -15.06 -8.18 6.80
CA LEU A 169 -15.17 -6.89 6.12
C LEU A 169 -16.34 -6.89 5.12
N ARG A 170 -16.50 -7.93 4.30
CA ARG A 170 -17.63 -8.06 3.36
C ARG A 170 -18.97 -8.04 4.08
N THR A 171 -19.14 -8.88 5.10
CA THR A 171 -20.41 -8.94 5.84
C THR A 171 -20.73 -7.65 6.60
N ARG A 172 -19.72 -6.84 6.92
CA ARG A 172 -19.90 -5.56 7.63
C ARG A 172 -20.14 -4.37 6.71
N LEU A 173 -19.51 -4.37 5.54
CA LEU A 173 -19.45 -3.19 4.66
C LEU A 173 -20.28 -3.34 3.38
N CYS A 174 -20.52 -4.57 2.95
CA CYS A 174 -21.11 -4.86 1.63
C CYS A 174 -22.51 -5.47 1.72
N ASP A 175 -22.78 -6.26 2.78
CA ASP A 175 -24.09 -6.88 2.97
C ASP A 175 -25.13 -5.86 3.48
N GLU A 176 -26.37 -5.96 3.00
CA GLU A 176 -27.46 -5.10 3.48
C GLU A 176 -27.71 -5.32 4.99
N PRO A 177 -27.99 -4.25 5.76
CA PRO A 177 -28.11 -4.33 7.20
C PRO A 177 -29.29 -5.20 7.61
N LYS A 178 -29.00 -6.44 8.02
CA LYS A 178 -29.94 -7.31 8.72
C LYS A 178 -29.85 -7.01 10.21
N ASP A 179 -30.63 -6.03 10.67
CA ASP A 179 -31.08 -5.81 12.06
C ASP A 179 -30.08 -6.01 13.24
N SER A 180 -28.76 -5.89 13.04
CA SER A 180 -27.78 -6.18 14.09
C SER A 180 -26.90 -4.97 14.46
N TYR A 181 -26.95 -4.62 15.75
CA TYR A 181 -26.19 -3.58 16.44
C TYR A 181 -24.70 -3.91 16.50
N THR A 182 -24.06 -3.91 15.35
CA THR A 182 -22.65 -4.25 15.25
C THR A 182 -21.85 -2.99 14.92
N PRO A 183 -20.69 -2.81 15.55
CA PRO A 183 -19.95 -1.58 15.35
C PRO A 183 -19.54 -1.42 13.89
N SER A 184 -19.92 -0.28 13.33
CA SER A 184 -19.53 0.10 11.98
C SER A 184 -18.11 0.64 11.99
N PHE A 185 -17.35 0.38 10.92
CA PHE A 185 -16.01 0.94 10.70
C PHE A 185 -16.07 2.41 10.28
N ASP A 186 -17.03 3.17 10.83
CA ASP A 186 -17.37 4.54 10.44
C ASP A 186 -16.23 5.52 10.63
N GLN A 187 -15.30 5.21 11.53
CA GLN A 187 -14.18 6.09 11.87
C GLN A 187 -12.89 5.70 11.15
N LEU A 188 -12.88 4.61 10.39
CA LEU A 188 -11.68 4.08 9.76
C LEU A 188 -11.31 4.94 8.55
N GLN A 189 -10.16 5.60 8.65
CA GLN A 189 -9.66 6.64 7.73
C GLN A 189 -8.46 6.17 6.92
N ASP A 190 -7.56 5.42 7.54
CA ASP A 190 -6.32 4.94 6.92
C ASP A 190 -6.29 3.41 7.02
N VAL A 191 -6.36 2.74 5.88
CA VAL A 191 -6.34 1.27 5.79
C VAL A 191 -5.22 0.80 4.90
N SER A 192 -4.44 -0.14 5.41
CA SER A 192 -3.34 -0.77 4.70
C SER A 192 -3.45 -2.28 4.82
N SER A 193 -3.47 -2.95 3.67
CA SER A 193 -3.32 -4.41 3.54
C SER A 193 -2.20 -4.68 2.55
N LEU A 194 -0.99 -4.72 3.08
CA LEU A 194 0.18 -5.09 2.30
C LEU A 194 0.12 -6.60 2.09
N TYR A 195 -0.04 -7.00 0.85
CA TYR A 195 -0.07 -8.40 0.47
C TYR A 195 1.36 -8.88 0.23
N PHE A 196 1.59 -10.12 0.64
CA PHE A 196 2.80 -10.89 0.43
C PHE A 196 3.25 -10.90 -1.05
N ASP A 197 4.55 -10.73 -1.30
CA ASP A 197 5.18 -11.10 -2.58
C ASP A 197 4.73 -12.53 -2.93
N PRO A 198 3.90 -12.72 -3.96
CA PRO A 198 3.36 -14.04 -4.29
C PRO A 198 4.55 -14.97 -4.46
N GLY A 199 4.71 -16.00 -3.63
CA GLY A 199 5.82 -16.95 -3.80
C GLY A 199 5.88 -17.50 -5.24
N PHE A 200 7.03 -17.99 -5.69
CA PHE A 200 7.13 -18.55 -7.03
C PHE A 200 6.09 -19.64 -7.25
N TYR A 201 5.49 -19.65 -8.43
CA TYR A 201 4.49 -20.61 -8.84
C TYR A 201 3.24 -20.64 -7.94
N ILE A 202 2.91 -19.53 -7.25
CA ILE A 202 1.76 -19.49 -6.32
C ILE A 202 0.47 -20.00 -6.99
N ARG A 203 0.31 -19.77 -8.29
CA ARG A 203 -0.85 -20.18 -9.09
C ARG A 203 -0.92 -21.70 -9.32
N HIS A 204 0.17 -22.43 -9.13
CA HIS A 204 0.15 -23.90 -9.11
C HIS A 204 -0.39 -24.46 -7.78
N TYR A 205 -0.28 -23.71 -6.69
CA TYR A 205 -0.68 -24.16 -5.35
C TYR A 205 -2.05 -23.64 -4.93
N THR A 206 -2.48 -22.48 -5.43
CA THR A 206 -3.76 -21.89 -5.06
C THR A 206 -4.38 -21.06 -6.17
N ALA A 207 -5.70 -21.24 -6.34
CA ALA A 207 -6.53 -20.36 -7.15
C ALA A 207 -7.08 -19.16 -6.36
N ALA A 208 -6.79 -19.08 -5.05
CA ALA A 208 -7.25 -17.98 -4.22
C ALA A 208 -6.69 -16.64 -4.72
N ARG A 209 -7.56 -15.63 -4.74
CA ARG A 209 -7.28 -14.25 -5.14
C ARG A 209 -7.63 -13.35 -3.96
N ASN A 210 -6.80 -12.36 -3.66
CA ASN A 210 -7.04 -11.45 -2.54
C ASN A 210 -8.08 -10.35 -2.85
N THR A 211 -8.48 -10.20 -4.12
CA THR A 211 -9.36 -9.12 -4.59
C THR A 211 -10.63 -9.01 -3.72
N ALA A 212 -11.29 -10.15 -3.46
CA ALA A 212 -12.52 -10.16 -2.69
C ALA A 212 -12.34 -9.75 -1.22
N ASP A 213 -11.11 -9.83 -0.69
CA ASP A 213 -10.79 -9.52 0.71
C ASP A 213 -10.33 -8.07 0.88
N VAL A 214 -9.83 -7.44 -0.20
CA VAL A 214 -9.33 -6.04 -0.21
C VAL A 214 -10.38 -5.04 -0.69
N LEU A 215 -11.18 -5.36 -1.71
CA LEU A 215 -12.19 -4.45 -2.26
C LEU A 215 -13.22 -3.90 -1.24
N PRO A 216 -13.55 -4.59 -0.13
CA PRO A 216 -14.40 -4.01 0.90
C PRO A 216 -13.89 -2.69 1.50
N PHE A 217 -12.58 -2.41 1.46
CA PHE A 217 -12.05 -1.13 1.96
C PHE A 217 -12.63 0.11 1.26
N PHE A 218 -13.07 -0.04 0.00
CA PHE A 218 -13.68 1.07 -0.75
C PHE A 218 -15.10 1.41 -0.28
N TYR A 219 -15.74 0.57 0.55
CA TYR A 219 -17.06 0.82 1.15
C TYR A 219 -16.98 1.53 2.50
N LEU A 220 -15.78 1.79 3.01
CA LEU A 220 -15.59 2.52 4.26
C LEU A 220 -16.02 3.98 4.10
N PRO A 221 -16.97 4.49 4.91
CA PRO A 221 -17.57 5.80 4.68
C PRO A 221 -16.62 6.97 4.97
N SER A 222 -15.64 6.76 5.84
CA SER A 222 -14.66 7.78 6.24
C SER A 222 -13.25 7.53 5.72
N VAL A 223 -13.07 6.60 4.77
CA VAL A 223 -11.72 6.28 4.27
C VAL A 223 -11.15 7.45 3.50
N GLU A 224 -9.94 7.83 3.87
CA GLU A 224 -9.17 8.92 3.26
C GLU A 224 -7.96 8.36 2.51
N ARG A 225 -7.42 7.22 2.98
CA ARG A 225 -6.23 6.57 2.43
C ARG A 225 -6.39 5.05 2.38
N ILE A 226 -6.10 4.46 1.23
CA ILE A 226 -6.03 3.00 1.07
C ILE A 226 -4.66 2.65 0.51
N THR A 227 -3.97 1.73 1.18
CA THR A 227 -2.77 1.05 0.66
C THR A 227 -3.08 -0.42 0.51
N ALA A 228 -3.00 -0.98 -0.69
CA ALA A 228 -3.26 -2.40 -0.89
C ALA A 228 -2.62 -2.97 -2.15
N ALA A 229 -2.24 -4.25 -2.11
CA ALA A 229 -2.00 -4.98 -3.34
C ALA A 229 -3.30 -5.66 -3.78
N ILE A 230 -3.72 -5.47 -5.02
CA ILE A 230 -4.98 -6.02 -5.55
C ILE A 230 -4.65 -6.98 -6.71
N ASP A 231 -5.14 -8.21 -6.60
CA ASP A 231 -4.99 -9.22 -7.64
C ASP A 231 -5.86 -8.90 -8.87
N ASN A 232 -5.59 -9.55 -10.00
CA ASN A 232 -6.19 -9.27 -11.29
C ASN A 232 -7.14 -10.40 -11.72
N PRO A 233 -8.42 -10.36 -11.29
CA PRO A 233 -9.40 -11.32 -11.75
C PRO A 233 -9.73 -11.05 -13.23
N THR A 234 -10.03 -12.12 -13.99
CA THR A 234 -10.49 -11.99 -15.38
C THR A 234 -11.80 -11.20 -15.49
N VAL A 235 -12.66 -11.30 -14.46
CA VAL A 235 -13.89 -10.52 -14.33
C VAL A 235 -13.80 -9.71 -13.06
N PHE A 236 -13.67 -8.40 -13.20
CA PHE A 236 -13.70 -7.49 -12.06
C PHE A 236 -15.15 -7.29 -11.60
N ALA A 237 -15.40 -7.51 -10.32
CA ALA A 237 -16.70 -7.27 -9.71
C ALA A 237 -16.51 -6.70 -8.30
N TRP A 238 -17.31 -5.69 -7.99
CA TRP A 238 -17.38 -5.19 -6.63
C TRP A 238 -18.07 -6.21 -5.71
N PRO A 239 -17.68 -6.31 -4.42
CA PRO A 239 -18.26 -7.30 -3.52
C PRO A 239 -19.75 -7.11 -3.19
N ALA A 240 -20.27 -5.88 -3.26
CA ALA A 240 -21.69 -5.59 -3.07
C ALA A 240 -22.43 -5.47 -4.41
N ALA A 241 -23.76 -5.49 -4.36
CA ALA A 241 -24.62 -5.30 -5.54
C ALA A 241 -24.50 -3.90 -6.18
N HIS A 242 -23.98 -2.92 -5.45
CA HIS A 242 -23.76 -1.55 -5.90
C HIS A 242 -22.27 -1.24 -5.90
N ALA A 243 -21.81 -0.33 -6.76
CA ALA A 243 -20.45 0.16 -6.70
C ALA A 243 -20.24 1.01 -5.43
N PRO A 244 -19.04 0.97 -4.81
CA PRO A 244 -18.74 1.81 -3.66
C PRO A 244 -18.72 3.31 -4.02
N ASN A 245 -18.86 4.17 -3.01
CA ASN A 245 -18.76 5.62 -3.15
C ASN A 245 -17.84 6.22 -2.06
N PRO A 246 -16.51 6.04 -2.18
CA PRO A 246 -15.55 6.51 -1.19
C PRO A 246 -15.31 8.02 -1.33
N SER A 247 -16.31 8.84 -0.97
CA SER A 247 -16.31 10.30 -1.18
C SER A 247 -15.17 11.08 -0.49
N ARG A 248 -14.49 10.48 0.49
CA ARG A 248 -13.39 11.12 1.24
C ARG A 248 -12.01 10.59 0.83
N LEU A 249 -11.96 9.60 -0.07
CA LEU A 249 -10.72 8.94 -0.48
C LEU A 249 -9.87 9.90 -1.31
N ALA A 250 -8.76 10.34 -0.71
CA ALA A 250 -7.85 11.31 -1.32
C ALA A 250 -6.52 10.67 -1.76
N SER A 251 -6.14 9.51 -1.20
CA SER A 251 -4.87 8.84 -1.48
C SER A 251 -5.06 7.34 -1.73
N LEU A 252 -4.46 6.86 -2.80
CA LEU A 252 -4.33 5.45 -3.13
C LEU A 252 -2.86 5.08 -3.29
N ASP A 253 -2.48 3.94 -2.73
CA ASP A 253 -1.19 3.28 -2.91
C ASP A 253 -1.46 1.82 -3.28
N LEU A 254 -1.36 1.51 -4.57
CA LEU A 254 -1.79 0.24 -5.14
C LEU A 254 -0.61 -0.52 -5.73
N ALA A 255 -0.52 -1.80 -5.41
CA ALA A 255 0.42 -2.72 -6.04
C ALA A 255 -0.31 -3.86 -6.74
N MET A 256 0.40 -4.56 -7.64
CA MET A 256 -0.05 -5.77 -8.37
C MET A 256 -1.19 -5.55 -9.39
N ILE A 257 -2.11 -4.62 -9.15
CA ILE A 257 -3.24 -4.36 -10.04
C ILE A 257 -2.74 -3.88 -11.40
N ARG A 258 -3.31 -4.42 -12.47
CA ARG A 258 -2.95 -4.13 -13.86
C ARG A 258 -3.91 -3.11 -14.46
N GLU A 259 -3.45 -2.49 -15.52
CA GLU A 259 -4.25 -1.68 -16.42
C GLU A 259 -5.54 -2.42 -16.85
N GLY A 260 -6.64 -1.69 -17.02
CA GLY A 260 -8.00 -2.19 -17.12
C GLY A 260 -8.66 -2.35 -15.75
N ASN A 261 -8.10 -3.19 -14.87
CA ASN A 261 -8.61 -3.36 -13.51
C ASN A 261 -8.37 -2.13 -12.63
N LEU A 262 -7.24 -1.44 -12.85
CA LEU A 262 -6.98 -0.15 -12.23
C LEU A 262 -8.09 0.86 -12.57
N GLY A 263 -8.52 0.91 -13.84
CA GLY A 263 -9.62 1.77 -14.27
C GLY A 263 -10.93 1.54 -13.50
N HIS A 264 -11.26 0.28 -13.20
CA HIS A 264 -12.42 -0.04 -12.36
C HIS A 264 -12.32 0.57 -10.96
N VAL A 265 -11.14 0.51 -10.33
CA VAL A 265 -10.90 1.14 -9.02
C VAL A 265 -10.92 2.67 -9.10
N LEU A 266 -10.30 3.25 -10.13
CA LEU A 266 -10.27 4.71 -10.30
C LEU A 266 -11.65 5.29 -10.65
N SER A 267 -12.53 4.53 -11.29
CA SER A 267 -13.89 4.97 -11.65
C SER A 267 -14.77 5.34 -10.45
N VAL A 268 -14.47 4.80 -9.25
CA VAL A 268 -15.19 5.12 -8.00
C VAL A 268 -14.47 6.14 -7.13
N ALA A 269 -13.17 6.39 -7.37
CA ALA A 269 -12.32 7.28 -6.57
C ALA A 269 -12.34 8.72 -7.10
N LYS A 270 -13.53 9.33 -7.14
CA LYS A 270 -13.78 10.60 -7.85
C LYS A 270 -13.05 11.83 -7.27
N GLU A 271 -12.65 11.79 -6.00
CA GLU A 271 -11.98 12.89 -5.29
C GLU A 271 -10.47 12.61 -5.08
N LEU A 272 -9.94 11.62 -5.79
CA LEU A 272 -8.55 11.16 -5.62
C LEU A 272 -7.55 12.26 -6.01
N LYS A 273 -6.60 12.54 -5.12
CA LYS A 273 -5.54 13.53 -5.32
C LYS A 273 -4.16 12.88 -5.51
N THR A 274 -3.92 11.76 -4.83
CA THR A 274 -2.64 11.07 -4.86
C THR A 274 -2.82 9.61 -5.24
N LEU A 275 -2.09 9.18 -6.27
CA LEU A 275 -1.98 7.79 -6.69
C LEU A 275 -0.51 7.38 -6.70
N ARG A 276 -0.15 6.40 -5.88
CA ARG A 276 1.03 5.56 -6.09
C ARG A 276 0.58 4.23 -6.67
N TRP A 277 1.20 3.82 -7.77
CA TRP A 277 0.89 2.58 -8.45
C TRP A 277 2.17 1.81 -8.77
N GLU A 278 2.29 0.62 -8.21
CA GLU A 278 3.37 -0.32 -8.50
C GLU A 278 2.89 -1.32 -9.55
N TRP A 279 3.38 -1.14 -10.77
CA TRP A 279 3.24 -2.10 -11.85
C TRP A 279 4.18 -3.28 -11.58
N PHE A 280 3.62 -4.48 -11.54
CA PHE A 280 4.40 -5.69 -11.28
C PHE A 280 4.15 -6.75 -12.36
N TYR A 281 5.22 -7.44 -12.76
CA TYR A 281 5.16 -8.58 -13.65
C TYR A 281 6.12 -9.69 -13.24
N ARG A 282 5.66 -10.93 -13.38
CA ARG A 282 6.47 -12.14 -13.27
C ARG A 282 5.85 -13.23 -14.13
N GLU A 283 6.69 -14.03 -14.79
CA GLU A 283 6.24 -14.98 -15.81
C GLU A 283 5.27 -16.05 -15.27
N ASP A 284 5.47 -16.58 -14.06
CA ASP A 284 4.58 -17.55 -13.40
C ASP A 284 3.24 -16.95 -12.94
N LEU A 285 3.12 -15.62 -12.90
CA LEU A 285 1.87 -14.92 -12.59
C LEU A 285 1.04 -14.64 -13.83
N GLN A 286 1.56 -14.98 -15.02
CA GLN A 286 0.91 -14.67 -16.28
C GLN A 286 -0.52 -15.22 -16.29
N SER A 287 -1.45 -14.35 -16.67
CA SER A 287 -2.88 -14.65 -16.76
C SER A 287 -3.48 -13.81 -17.89
N GLY A 288 -4.81 -13.84 -18.05
CA GLY A 288 -5.46 -13.03 -19.09
C GLY A 288 -5.18 -11.53 -19.01
N LEU A 289 -4.85 -11.01 -17.82
CA LEU A 289 -4.58 -9.57 -17.58
C LEU A 289 -3.15 -9.27 -17.09
N VAL A 290 -2.54 -10.21 -16.35
CA VAL A 290 -1.12 -10.08 -15.98
C VAL A 290 -0.29 -10.57 -17.16
N THR A 291 0.23 -9.64 -17.95
CA THR A 291 1.03 -9.95 -19.15
C THR A 291 2.35 -9.19 -19.12
N ASP A 292 3.25 -9.58 -20.02
CA ASP A 292 4.53 -8.93 -20.27
C ASP A 292 4.40 -7.57 -20.97
N ILE A 293 3.18 -7.14 -21.31
CA ILE A 293 2.90 -5.90 -22.01
C ILE A 293 2.51 -4.81 -21.01
N ILE A 294 3.05 -3.62 -21.19
CA ILE A 294 2.57 -2.37 -20.59
C ILE A 294 1.72 -1.67 -21.67
N ASP A 295 0.40 -1.63 -21.50
CA ASP A 295 -0.50 -0.96 -22.44
C ASP A 295 -0.75 0.51 -22.04
N LEU A 296 -0.04 1.43 -22.68
CA LEU A 296 -0.12 2.88 -22.40
C LEU A 296 -1.48 3.48 -22.76
N ASP A 297 -2.17 2.93 -23.77
CA ASP A 297 -3.50 3.42 -24.15
C ASP A 297 -4.53 3.03 -23.08
N GLN A 298 -4.40 1.83 -22.51
CA GLN A 298 -5.23 1.39 -21.39
C GLN A 298 -4.91 2.18 -20.10
N ILE A 299 -3.64 2.45 -19.82
CA ILE A 299 -3.26 3.32 -18.68
C ILE A 299 -3.88 4.72 -18.84
N ALA A 300 -3.84 5.29 -20.05
CA ALA A 300 -4.48 6.58 -20.33
C ALA A 300 -6.00 6.52 -20.05
N ALA A 301 -6.66 5.45 -20.52
CA ALA A 301 -8.09 5.24 -20.31
C ALA A 301 -8.44 5.11 -18.81
N ASP A 302 -7.65 4.36 -18.05
CA ASP A 302 -7.85 4.17 -16.61
C ASP A 302 -7.69 5.47 -15.83
N LEU A 303 -6.61 6.22 -16.10
CA LEU A 303 -6.33 7.49 -15.44
C LEU A 303 -7.32 8.60 -15.82
N SER A 304 -7.99 8.47 -16.97
CA SER A 304 -8.99 9.45 -17.43
C SER A 304 -10.14 9.64 -16.43
N HIS A 305 -10.43 8.64 -15.59
CA HIS A 305 -11.43 8.71 -14.54
C HIS A 305 -11.13 9.73 -13.44
N VAL A 306 -9.85 10.07 -13.23
CA VAL A 306 -9.37 10.98 -12.16
C VAL A 306 -8.61 12.19 -12.72
N ARG A 307 -8.75 12.47 -14.01
CA ARG A 307 -7.96 13.49 -14.72
C ARG A 307 -8.11 14.92 -14.18
N GLU A 308 -9.26 15.23 -13.58
CA GLU A 308 -9.57 16.56 -13.04
C GLU A 308 -9.21 16.72 -11.57
N THR A 309 -8.85 15.63 -10.87
CA THR A 309 -8.61 15.65 -9.41
C THR A 309 -7.21 15.21 -9.02
N LEU A 310 -6.58 14.33 -9.80
CA LEU A 310 -5.27 13.75 -9.50
C LEU A 310 -4.18 14.82 -9.63
N THR A 311 -3.55 15.18 -8.51
CA THR A 311 -2.45 16.15 -8.44
C THR A 311 -1.08 15.49 -8.38
N ASP A 312 -1.03 14.26 -7.87
CA ASP A 312 0.20 13.50 -7.59
C ASP A 312 0.09 12.09 -8.15
N LEU A 313 0.96 11.77 -9.11
CA LEU A 313 1.06 10.43 -9.68
C LEU A 313 2.49 9.90 -9.50
N THR A 314 2.60 8.75 -8.86
CA THR A 314 3.83 7.95 -8.81
C THR A 314 3.54 6.61 -9.44
N ILE A 315 4.23 6.27 -10.51
CA ILE A 315 4.27 4.92 -11.07
C ILE A 315 5.66 4.36 -10.78
N GLU A 316 5.70 3.14 -10.26
CA GLU A 316 6.91 2.35 -10.11
C GLU A 316 6.70 1.05 -10.90
N ALA A 317 7.75 0.52 -11.51
CA ALA A 317 7.65 -0.69 -12.31
C ALA A 317 8.71 -1.73 -11.90
N GLU A 318 8.25 -2.93 -11.58
CA GLU A 318 9.11 -4.05 -11.21
C GLU A 318 8.76 -5.30 -12.02
N SER A 319 9.80 -6.02 -12.41
CA SER A 319 9.71 -7.31 -13.10
C SER A 319 10.59 -8.33 -12.39
N GLY A 320 9.99 -9.37 -11.83
CA GLY A 320 10.69 -10.42 -11.09
C GLY A 320 11.21 -11.55 -11.98
N THR A 321 12.27 -12.24 -11.56
CA THR A 321 12.80 -13.46 -12.19
C THR A 321 12.45 -14.71 -11.39
N LEU A 322 12.21 -15.83 -12.07
CA LEU A 322 11.98 -17.12 -11.39
C LEU A 322 13.27 -17.80 -10.95
N GLU A 323 14.22 -17.96 -11.87
CA GLU A 323 15.41 -18.83 -11.68
C GLU A 323 16.64 -18.37 -12.49
N SER A 324 16.53 -17.30 -13.29
CA SER A 324 17.55 -16.81 -14.24
C SER A 324 18.06 -15.42 -13.87
N ASP A 325 19.31 -15.11 -14.22
CA ASP A 325 19.86 -13.73 -14.21
C ASP A 325 19.16 -12.83 -15.25
N LEU A 326 18.40 -13.40 -16.19
CA LEU A 326 17.70 -12.67 -17.24
C LEU A 326 16.29 -12.28 -16.79
N GLN A 327 16.01 -10.98 -16.78
CA GLN A 327 14.68 -10.45 -16.52
C GLN A 327 13.69 -10.84 -17.62
N PRO A 328 12.42 -11.11 -17.28
CA PRO A 328 11.45 -11.50 -18.29
C PRO A 328 11.20 -10.32 -19.23
N HIS A 329 11.10 -10.60 -20.54
CA HIS A 329 10.97 -9.56 -21.56
C HIS A 329 9.70 -8.74 -21.36
N VAL A 330 9.84 -7.47 -20.99
CA VAL A 330 8.71 -6.52 -20.96
C VAL A 330 8.60 -5.80 -22.31
N ARG A 331 7.37 -5.56 -22.77
CA ARG A 331 7.06 -4.81 -24.00
C ARG A 331 6.16 -3.64 -23.69
N ILE A 332 6.33 -2.55 -24.43
CA ILE A 332 5.48 -1.36 -24.31
C ILE A 332 4.62 -1.26 -25.57
N LYS A 333 3.32 -1.01 -25.37
CA LYS A 333 2.33 -0.85 -26.44
C LYS A 333 1.54 0.44 -26.22
N GLY A 334 1.07 1.03 -27.31
CA GLY A 334 0.17 2.17 -27.30
C GLY A 334 0.89 3.49 -27.53
N LYS A 335 0.18 4.60 -27.31
CA LYS A 335 0.72 5.94 -27.52
C LYS A 335 1.34 6.46 -26.23
N PHE A 336 2.50 7.10 -26.35
CA PHE A 336 3.19 7.81 -25.27
C PHE A 336 2.48 9.15 -24.96
N ARG A 337 1.20 9.09 -24.60
CA ARG A 337 0.38 10.27 -24.23
C ARG A 337 -0.48 9.99 -22.99
N ALA A 338 -0.14 8.95 -22.23
CA ALA A 338 -0.94 8.48 -21.09
C ALA A 338 -1.21 9.54 -20.01
N PHE A 339 -0.33 10.55 -19.90
CA PHE A 339 -0.41 11.58 -18.86
C PHE A 339 -0.87 12.95 -19.39
N SER A 340 -0.97 13.11 -20.71
CA SER A 340 -1.17 14.42 -21.36
C SER A 340 -2.51 15.06 -21.01
N ASP A 341 -3.54 14.24 -20.79
CA ASP A 341 -4.91 14.68 -20.46
C ASP A 341 -5.15 14.85 -18.95
N LEU A 342 -4.11 14.69 -18.10
CA LEU A 342 -4.23 14.86 -16.64
C LEU A 342 -4.13 16.34 -16.26
N ASN A 343 -5.25 17.05 -16.43
CA ASN A 343 -5.35 18.50 -16.29
C ASN A 343 -4.94 19.03 -14.90
N ALA A 344 -5.19 18.27 -13.84
CA ALA A 344 -4.88 18.65 -12.46
C ALA A 344 -3.47 18.24 -12.00
N LEU A 345 -2.73 17.47 -12.81
CA LEU A 345 -1.48 16.86 -12.37
C LEU A 345 -0.37 17.91 -12.20
N LYS A 346 0.20 17.92 -10.99
CA LYS A 346 1.30 18.81 -10.61
C LYS A 346 2.61 18.06 -10.46
N ARG A 347 2.57 16.82 -9.96
CA ARG A 347 3.76 16.02 -9.69
C ARG A 347 3.64 14.65 -10.34
N LEU A 348 4.61 14.33 -11.19
CA LEU A 348 4.70 13.05 -11.88
C LEU A 348 6.04 12.39 -11.54
N LYS A 349 6.00 11.19 -10.97
CA LYS A 349 7.14 10.27 -10.84
C LYS A 349 6.84 9.02 -11.67
N VAL A 350 7.70 8.68 -12.63
CA VAL A 350 7.41 7.60 -13.59
C VAL A 350 8.69 6.98 -14.15
N PRO A 351 8.70 5.69 -14.51
CA PRO A 351 9.81 5.07 -15.23
C PRO A 351 10.04 5.73 -16.59
N LEU A 352 11.32 5.90 -16.94
CA LEU A 352 11.71 6.37 -18.27
C LEU A 352 10.97 5.65 -19.42
N PRO A 353 10.80 4.31 -19.40
CA PRO A 353 10.17 3.62 -20.50
C PRO A 353 8.69 3.98 -20.74
N LEU A 354 7.96 4.42 -19.71
CA LEU A 354 6.55 4.84 -19.86
C LEU A 354 6.42 6.19 -20.58
N LEU A 355 7.49 6.99 -20.63
CA LEU A 355 7.52 8.25 -21.35
C LEU A 355 8.08 8.09 -22.77
N MET A 356 9.07 7.23 -22.96
CA MET A 356 9.89 7.24 -24.18
C MET A 356 10.19 5.86 -24.77
N GLY A 357 9.71 4.77 -24.19
CA GLY A 357 9.99 3.41 -24.66
C GLY A 357 11.26 2.81 -24.05
N LEU A 358 11.55 1.55 -24.39
CA LEU A 358 12.68 0.82 -23.80
C LEU A 358 14.02 1.17 -24.48
N SER A 359 13.98 1.72 -25.69
CA SER A 359 15.17 2.18 -26.41
C SER A 359 15.00 3.58 -26.99
N PRO A 360 16.11 4.31 -27.23
CA PRO A 360 16.09 5.58 -27.95
C PRO A 360 15.47 5.48 -29.36
N PHE A 361 15.52 4.29 -29.98
CA PHE A 361 14.95 4.05 -31.31
C PHE A 361 13.42 3.89 -31.30
N GLU A 362 12.84 3.49 -30.16
CA GLU A 362 11.39 3.51 -29.93
C GLU A 362 10.89 4.92 -29.60
N SER A 363 11.76 5.76 -29.04
CA SER A 363 11.48 7.15 -28.69
C SER A 363 11.37 8.05 -29.92
N LYS A 364 10.45 9.01 -29.85
CA LYS A 364 10.47 10.18 -30.74
C LYS A 364 10.99 11.36 -29.91
N ALA A 365 12.03 12.06 -30.37
CA ALA A 365 12.66 13.16 -29.61
C ALA A 365 11.68 14.26 -29.13
N ASN A 366 10.56 14.49 -29.84
CA ASN A 366 9.52 15.45 -29.45
C ASN A 366 8.45 14.88 -28.51
N CYS A 367 8.60 13.64 -28.05
CA CYS A 367 7.54 12.93 -27.34
C CYS A 367 7.24 13.56 -25.97
N LEU A 368 8.27 13.97 -25.20
CA LEU A 368 8.06 14.54 -23.86
C LEU A 368 7.11 15.76 -23.87
N ALA A 369 7.23 16.62 -24.87
CA ALA A 369 6.37 17.79 -25.03
C ALA A 369 4.90 17.42 -25.28
N GLU A 370 4.63 16.25 -25.85
CA GLU A 370 3.28 15.73 -26.12
C GLU A 370 2.76 14.80 -25.02
N THR A 371 3.66 14.18 -24.25
CA THR A 371 3.33 13.21 -23.20
C THR A 371 2.95 13.87 -21.88
N LEU A 372 3.59 15.00 -21.56
CA LEU A 372 3.50 15.63 -20.25
C LEU A 372 2.34 16.63 -20.17
N PRO A 373 1.64 16.72 -19.03
CA PRO A 373 0.56 17.69 -18.84
C PRO A 373 1.10 19.11 -18.64
N LYS A 374 0.36 20.11 -19.15
CA LYS A 374 0.77 21.53 -19.11
C LYS A 374 0.90 22.11 -17.71
N GLY A 375 0.09 21.61 -16.77
CA GLY A 375 0.04 22.06 -15.37
C GLY A 375 1.15 21.51 -14.47
N MET A 376 2.04 20.69 -15.02
CA MET A 376 3.05 19.98 -14.23
C MET A 376 4.09 20.94 -13.64
N GLU A 377 4.36 20.76 -12.35
CA GLU A 377 5.32 21.55 -11.55
C GLU A 377 6.61 20.75 -11.26
N SER A 378 6.52 19.42 -11.11
CA SER A 378 7.67 18.56 -10.83
C SER A 378 7.61 17.26 -11.62
N LEU A 379 8.71 16.90 -12.28
CA LEU A 379 8.90 15.64 -13.01
C LEU A 379 10.04 14.85 -12.37
N THR A 380 9.76 13.63 -11.96
CA THR A 380 10.76 12.65 -11.55
C THR A 380 10.79 11.48 -12.53
N ILE A 381 11.95 11.22 -13.12
CA ILE A 381 12.18 10.04 -13.97
C ILE A 381 12.94 9.00 -13.15
N THR A 382 12.43 7.77 -13.13
CA THR A 382 13.10 6.62 -12.51
C THR A 382 13.74 5.70 -13.54
N ASP A 383 14.72 4.92 -13.10
CA ASP A 383 15.39 3.87 -13.86
C ASP A 383 14.78 2.48 -13.62
N ASP A 384 13.51 2.45 -13.23
CA ASP A 384 12.74 1.22 -13.17
C ASP A 384 12.77 0.53 -14.56
N LEU A 385 12.81 -0.80 -14.56
CA LEU A 385 13.00 -1.64 -15.76
C LEU A 385 14.39 -1.53 -16.44
N TYR A 386 15.39 -0.89 -15.82
CA TYR A 386 16.77 -0.82 -16.35
C TYR A 386 17.38 -2.18 -16.70
N LEU A 387 17.07 -3.21 -15.91
CA LEU A 387 17.62 -4.57 -16.05
C LEU A 387 16.94 -5.40 -17.17
N GLN A 388 16.05 -4.79 -17.95
CA GLN A 388 15.40 -5.44 -19.09
C GLN A 388 16.37 -5.56 -20.26
N GLU A 389 16.39 -6.71 -20.96
CA GLU A 389 17.30 -6.92 -22.10
C GLU A 389 17.14 -5.91 -23.23
N ARG A 390 15.93 -5.36 -23.40
CA ARG A 390 15.63 -4.34 -24.43
C ARG A 390 15.92 -2.91 -23.98
N TYR A 391 16.39 -2.74 -22.74
CA TYR A 391 16.74 -1.42 -22.22
C TYR A 391 18.06 -0.97 -22.83
N GLU A 392 17.98 -0.06 -23.80
CA GLU A 392 19.14 0.42 -24.57
C GLU A 392 19.48 1.89 -24.26
N TRP A 393 18.88 2.46 -23.21
CA TRP A 393 19.16 3.84 -22.84
C TRP A 393 20.56 3.97 -22.24
N GLU A 394 21.28 4.99 -22.72
CA GLU A 394 22.54 5.44 -22.13
C GLU A 394 22.36 6.88 -21.63
N ASP A 395 23.27 7.35 -20.76
CA ASP A 395 23.12 8.67 -20.14
C ASP A 395 23.17 9.82 -21.15
N PHE A 396 23.98 9.71 -22.21
CA PHE A 396 24.01 10.70 -23.30
C PHE A 396 22.70 10.72 -24.11
N HIS A 397 22.07 9.57 -24.36
CA HIS A 397 20.80 9.49 -25.08
C HIS A 397 19.72 10.29 -24.34
N LEU A 398 19.58 10.07 -23.02
CA LEU A 398 18.63 10.81 -22.20
C LEU A 398 19.00 12.30 -22.11
N PHE A 399 20.29 12.62 -21.96
CA PHE A 399 20.74 14.01 -21.91
C PHE A 399 20.39 14.79 -23.18
N GLU A 400 20.61 14.22 -24.37
CA GLU A 400 20.29 14.88 -25.65
C GLU A 400 18.79 15.18 -25.78
N ILE A 401 17.93 14.23 -25.40
CA ILE A 401 16.48 14.43 -25.44
C ILE A 401 16.06 15.51 -24.44
N LEU A 402 16.58 15.46 -23.21
CA LEU A 402 16.30 16.49 -22.20
C LEU A 402 16.77 17.87 -22.69
N GLN A 403 17.94 17.95 -23.34
CA GLN A 403 18.44 19.19 -23.90
C GLN A 403 17.51 19.77 -24.98
N ILE A 404 17.00 18.93 -25.89
CA ILE A 404 16.05 19.35 -26.92
C ILE A 404 14.74 19.81 -26.28
N TRP A 405 14.16 19.01 -25.39
CA TRP A 405 12.89 19.35 -24.74
C TRP A 405 13.00 20.63 -23.90
N LEU A 406 14.11 20.83 -23.19
CA LEU A 406 14.36 22.01 -22.37
C LEU A 406 14.65 23.28 -23.19
N GLN A 407 14.76 23.23 -24.51
CA GLN A 407 14.80 24.46 -25.33
C GLN A 407 13.42 25.12 -25.39
N ASP A 408 12.35 24.32 -25.51
CA ASP A 408 10.98 24.78 -25.73
C ASP A 408 9.99 24.37 -24.63
N TRP A 409 10.49 23.97 -23.45
CA TRP A 409 9.68 23.45 -22.34
C TRP A 409 8.56 24.41 -21.90
N LYS A 410 8.75 25.73 -22.03
CA LYS A 410 7.73 26.72 -21.65
C LYS A 410 6.46 26.62 -22.51
N ILE A 411 6.53 26.02 -23.69
CA ILE A 411 5.38 25.79 -24.57
C ILE A 411 4.57 24.58 -24.10
N SER A 412 5.26 23.51 -23.68
CA SER A 412 4.64 22.24 -23.31
C SER A 412 4.31 22.13 -21.83
N THR A 413 5.21 22.55 -20.94
CA THR A 413 5.11 22.42 -19.48
C THR A 413 5.48 23.73 -18.78
N PRO A 414 4.77 24.86 -19.02
CA PRO A 414 5.14 26.21 -18.55
C PRO A 414 5.32 26.37 -17.04
N HIS A 415 4.74 25.47 -16.23
CA HIS A 415 4.78 25.53 -14.77
C HIS A 415 5.89 24.68 -14.14
N LEU A 416 6.70 24.00 -14.96
CA LEU A 416 7.77 23.13 -14.49
C LEU A 416 8.81 23.92 -13.69
N GLN A 417 9.05 23.48 -12.46
CA GLN A 417 10.01 24.07 -11.52
C GLN A 417 11.11 23.09 -11.15
N GLU A 418 10.79 21.80 -11.10
CA GLU A 418 11.71 20.76 -10.66
C GLU A 418 11.78 19.60 -11.66
N PHE A 419 13.01 19.17 -11.94
CA PHE A 419 13.30 17.93 -12.63
C PHE A 419 14.20 17.07 -11.75
N HIS A 420 13.79 15.84 -11.47
CA HIS A 420 14.55 14.89 -10.65
C HIS A 420 14.83 13.62 -11.43
N LEU A 421 16.11 13.30 -11.61
CA LEU A 421 16.52 11.97 -12.04
C LEU A 421 16.83 11.09 -10.81
N TYR A 422 16.03 10.04 -10.61
CA TYR A 422 16.14 9.13 -9.49
C TYR A 422 16.62 7.75 -9.95
N LEU A 423 17.86 7.41 -9.61
CA LEU A 423 18.57 6.23 -10.08
C LEU A 423 18.75 5.22 -8.93
N LYS A 424 18.03 4.11 -8.99
CA LYS A 424 18.06 3.00 -8.03
C LYS A 424 18.82 1.78 -8.57
N LEU A 425 18.71 1.48 -9.85
CA LEU A 425 19.18 0.23 -10.49
C LEU A 425 20.39 0.42 -11.42
N MET A 426 20.53 1.59 -12.04
CA MET A 426 21.58 1.88 -13.04
C MET A 426 23.00 1.60 -12.51
N ALA A 427 23.81 0.95 -13.35
CA ALA A 427 25.14 0.45 -13.00
C ALA A 427 26.13 1.55 -12.53
N CYS A 428 27.19 1.12 -11.85
CA CYS A 428 28.32 1.97 -11.47
C CYS A 428 29.08 2.46 -12.71
N GLY A 429 28.77 3.68 -13.17
CA GLY A 429 29.44 4.34 -14.31
C GLY A 429 28.50 5.28 -15.05
N GLU A 430 27.24 4.87 -15.20
CA GLU A 430 26.19 5.69 -15.79
C GLU A 430 25.87 6.91 -14.93
N TRP A 431 25.64 8.04 -15.61
CA TRP A 431 25.49 9.35 -14.98
C TRP A 431 26.71 9.64 -14.10
N GLY A 432 27.89 9.66 -14.71
CA GLY A 432 29.14 10.05 -14.05
C GLY A 432 29.12 11.50 -13.55
N PRO A 433 30.11 11.94 -12.75
CA PRO A 433 30.15 13.30 -12.18
C PRO A 433 30.00 14.40 -13.25
N GLU A 434 30.68 14.24 -14.40
CA GLU A 434 30.62 15.19 -15.51
C GLU A 434 29.21 15.29 -16.11
N MET A 435 28.56 14.16 -16.42
CA MET A 435 27.21 14.16 -17.00
C MET A 435 26.19 14.75 -16.02
N ARG A 436 26.33 14.47 -14.72
CA ARG A 436 25.49 15.08 -13.67
C ARG A 436 25.66 16.58 -13.60
N GLU A 437 26.89 17.07 -13.71
CA GLU A 437 27.19 18.50 -13.73
C GLU A 437 26.62 19.16 -14.99
N ARG A 438 26.77 18.53 -16.16
CA ARG A 438 26.17 19.00 -17.42
C ARG A 438 24.66 19.15 -17.31
N LEU A 439 23.95 18.16 -16.77
CA LEU A 439 22.50 18.23 -16.60
C LEU A 439 22.07 19.29 -15.57
N LYS A 440 22.82 19.46 -14.48
CA LYS A 440 22.58 20.56 -13.52
C LYS A 440 22.78 21.93 -14.16
N ASN A 441 23.84 22.11 -14.94
CA ASN A 441 24.14 23.35 -15.64
C ASN A 441 23.05 23.68 -16.67
N LEU A 442 22.54 22.66 -17.38
CA LEU A 442 21.39 22.81 -18.27
C LEU A 442 20.16 23.32 -17.50
N GLY A 443 19.86 22.73 -16.33
CA GLY A 443 18.79 23.20 -15.44
C GLY A 443 18.94 24.67 -15.04
N VAL A 444 20.14 25.08 -14.61
CA VAL A 444 20.45 26.48 -14.25
C VAL A 444 20.24 27.42 -15.44
N GLN A 445 20.66 27.03 -16.64
CA GLN A 445 20.49 27.84 -17.85
C GLN A 445 19.02 28.10 -18.20
N VAL A 446 18.14 27.11 -17.98
CA VAL A 446 16.72 27.21 -18.33
C VAL A 446 15.83 27.62 -17.15
N GLY A 447 16.41 27.76 -15.95
CA GLY A 447 15.72 28.18 -14.72
C GLY A 447 14.93 27.07 -14.01
N ILE A 448 15.33 25.81 -14.18
CA ILE A 448 14.69 24.64 -13.55
C ILE A 448 15.62 24.04 -12.49
N HIS A 449 15.07 23.71 -11.32
CA HIS A 449 15.81 22.99 -10.29
C HIS A 449 16.03 21.54 -10.71
N VAL A 450 17.27 21.19 -11.03
CA VAL A 450 17.66 19.83 -11.39
C VAL A 450 18.27 19.11 -10.20
N LYS A 451 17.68 17.98 -9.82
CA LYS A 451 18.17 17.06 -8.80
C LYS A 451 18.54 15.72 -9.43
N ILE A 452 19.61 15.11 -8.94
CA ILE A 452 20.00 13.75 -9.32
C ILE A 452 20.28 12.99 -8.03
N THR A 453 19.56 11.90 -7.82
CA THR A 453 19.78 11.00 -6.68
C THR A 453 20.16 9.65 -7.22
N LYS A 454 21.37 9.18 -6.88
CA LYS A 454 21.79 7.82 -7.14
C LYS A 454 21.94 7.10 -5.82
N ILE A 455 21.16 6.06 -5.60
CA ILE A 455 21.35 5.17 -4.46
C ILE A 455 22.58 4.32 -4.78
N ALA A 456 23.53 4.23 -3.84
CA ALA A 456 24.64 3.30 -3.98
C ALA A 456 24.05 1.88 -4.02
N GLY A 457 24.04 1.26 -5.19
CA GLY A 457 23.54 -0.10 -5.35
C GLY A 457 24.31 -1.04 -4.43
N GLN A 458 23.60 -1.77 -3.58
CA GLN A 458 24.07 -3.10 -3.18
C GLN A 458 23.89 -3.96 -4.43
N MET A 459 24.98 -4.16 -5.18
CA MET A 459 25.08 -5.27 -6.13
C MET A 459 25.12 -6.57 -5.34
#